data_AF-A0A251WGZ3-F1
#
_entry.id   AF-A0A251WGZ3-F1
#
_cell.length_a   1.000
_cell.length_b   1.000
_cell.length_c   1.000
_cell.angle_alpha   90.00
_cell.angle_beta   90.00
_cell.angle_gamma   90.00
#
_symmetry.space_group_name_H-M   'P 1'
#
loop_
_entity.id
_entity.type
_entity.pdbx_description
1 polymer ?
#
loop_
_entity_poly.entity_id
_entity_poly.type
_entity_poly.pdbx_seq_one_letter_code
_entity_poly.pdbx_strand_id
1 'polypeptide(L)' 'MVYNPSLRQEPRDKPASVIPIQQESSILDWLEQTGRLRARQKGDYDYVDDEEEINDLMGSDDESFDDLDDDDDLGDLED' A
#
# COMPACT_ATOMS: atom_id res chain seq x y z
N MET A 1 -33.57 -7.44 -21.74
CA MET A 1 -32.63 -6.50 -21.09
C MET A 1 -32.37 -7.03 -19.68
N VAL A 2 -31.11 -7.24 -19.31
CA VAL A 2 -30.74 -7.77 -18.00
C VAL A 2 -30.65 -6.60 -17.02
N TYR A 3 -31.50 -6.60 -16.00
CA TYR A 3 -31.44 -5.62 -14.91
C TYR A 3 -30.47 -6.14 -13.84
N ASN A 4 -29.37 -5.43 -13.62
CA ASN A 4 -28.41 -5.75 -12.56
C ASN A 4 -28.66 -4.84 -11.36
N PRO A 5 -29.16 -5.35 -10.23
CA PRO A 5 -29.51 -4.54 -9.05
C PRO A 5 -28.28 -3.91 -8.36
N SER A 6 -27.07 -4.37 -8.68
CA SER A 6 -25.83 -3.83 -8.12
C SER A 6 -25.29 -2.60 -8.86
N LEU A 7 -25.79 -2.31 -10.06
CA LEU A 7 -25.33 -1.17 -10.85
C LEU A 7 -26.21 0.06 -10.61
N ARG A 8 -25.56 1.21 -10.44
CA ARG A 8 -26.20 2.53 -10.33
C ARG A 8 -25.65 3.45 -11.42
N GLN A 9 -26.51 4.28 -11.98
CA GLN A 9 -26.14 5.27 -13.01
C GLN A 9 -26.24 6.66 -12.40
N GLU A 10 -25.17 7.45 -12.50
CA GLU A 10 -25.12 8.82 -12.02
C GLU A 10 -24.93 9.80 -13.19
N PRO A 11 -25.66 10.94 -13.21
CA PRO A 11 -25.56 11.95 -14.26
C PRO A 11 -24.25 12.74 -14.19
N ARG A 12 -23.59 12.93 -15.35
CA ARG A 12 -22.28 13.61 -15.44
C ARG A 12 -22.34 15.13 -15.29
N ASP A 13 -23.46 15.74 -15.69
CA ASP A 13 -23.63 17.21 -15.72
C ASP A 13 -24.14 17.78 -14.39
N LYS A 14 -24.37 16.92 -13.38
CA LYS A 14 -24.86 17.31 -12.07
C LYS A 14 -23.75 17.17 -11.04
N PRO A 15 -23.75 18.00 -9.98
CA PRO A 15 -22.85 17.80 -8.86
C PRO A 15 -23.06 16.41 -8.27
N ALA A 16 -21.96 15.81 -7.81
CA ALA A 16 -21.99 14.51 -7.16
C ALA A 16 -22.92 14.55 -5.93
N SER A 17 -23.62 13.44 -5.69
CA SER A 17 -24.41 13.28 -4.47
C SER A 17 -23.49 13.36 -3.24
N VAL A 18 -23.93 14.07 -2.21
CA VAL A 18 -23.20 14.16 -0.94
C VAL A 18 -23.35 12.82 -0.24
N ILE A 19 -22.22 12.15 0.03
CA ILE A 19 -22.22 10.94 0.85
C ILE A 19 -22.59 11.37 2.28
N PRO A 20 -23.72 10.88 2.85
CA PRO A 20 -24.07 11.21 4.21
C PRO A 20 -22.99 10.67 5.14
N ILE A 21 -22.60 11.47 6.13
CA ILE A 21 -21.68 11.02 7.16
C ILE A 21 -22.38 9.86 7.88
N GLN A 22 -21.81 8.67 7.75
CA GLN A 22 -22.27 7.51 8.47
C GLN A 22 -21.98 7.75 9.95
N GLN A 23 -23.03 7.88 10.78
CA GLN A 23 -22.93 7.89 12.23
C GLN A 23 -22.67 6.47 12.76
N GLU A 24 -21.77 5.73 12.10
CA GLU A 24 -21.31 4.47 12.63
C GLU A 24 -20.57 4.75 13.94
N SER A 25 -20.75 3.88 14.92
CA SER A 25 -20.00 3.92 16.17
C SER A 25 -18.53 4.14 15.86
N SER A 26 -17.87 5.05 16.58
CA SER A 26 -16.45 5.33 16.37
C SER A 26 -15.69 4.01 16.29
N ILE A 27 -14.69 3.91 15.41
CA ILE A 27 -13.89 2.68 15.33
C ILE A 27 -13.29 2.32 16.69
N LEU A 28 -13.02 3.32 17.54
CA LEU A 28 -12.59 3.12 18.92
C LEU A 28 -13.70 2.47 19.77
N ASP A 29 -14.93 2.98 19.69
CA ASP A 29 -16.08 2.42 20.40
C ASP A 29 -16.38 0.98 19.95
N TRP A 30 -16.22 0.69 18.65
CA TRP A 30 -16.38 -0.67 18.12
C TRP A 30 -15.26 -1.59 18.59
N LEU A 31 -14.01 -1.13 18.57
CA LEU A 31 -12.86 -1.89 19.08
C LEU A 31 -13.02 -2.17 20.58
N GLU A 32 -13.53 -1.22 21.36
CA GLU A 32 -13.83 -1.40 22.79
C GLU A 32 -14.96 -2.41 23.01
N GLN A 33 -16.10 -2.25 22.32
CA GLN A 33 -17.25 -3.17 22.43
C GLN A 33 -16.90 -4.61 22.02
N THR A 34 -16.04 -4.77 21.02
CA THR A 34 -15.59 -6.10 20.58
C THR A 34 -14.43 -6.67 21.41
N GLY A 35 -13.93 -5.95 22.41
CA GLY A 35 -12.79 -6.35 23.23
C GLY A 35 -11.46 -6.43 22.47
N ARG A 36 -11.39 -5.79 21.30
CA ARG A 36 -10.21 -5.71 20.43
C ARG A 36 -9.31 -4.53 20.80
N LEU A 37 -9.84 -3.52 21.49
CA LEU A 37 -9.05 -2.44 22.07
C LEU A 37 -8.42 -2.92 23.38
N ARG A 38 -7.09 -3.08 23.41
CA ARG A 38 -6.34 -3.36 24.65
C ARG A 38 -5.32 -2.26 24.92
N ALA A 39 -5.12 -1.94 26.19
CA ALA A 39 -4.07 -1.02 26.60
C ALA A 39 -2.71 -1.61 26.20
N ARG A 40 -1.85 -0.79 25.60
CA ARG A 40 -0.47 -1.16 25.30
C ARG A 40 0.26 -1.43 26.62
N GLN A 41 0.95 -2.57 26.72
CA GLN A 41 1.91 -2.76 27.81
C GLN A 41 3.14 -1.90 27.53
N LYS A 42 3.64 -1.22 28.57
CA LYS A 42 4.86 -0.44 28.48
C LYS A 42 6.03 -1.40 28.33
N GLY A 43 6.51 -1.59 27.10
CA GLY A 43 7.66 -2.46 26.81
C GLY A 43 7.48 -3.50 25.70
N ASP A 44 6.32 -3.56 25.02
CA ASP A 44 6.08 -4.52 23.91
C ASP A 44 6.91 -4.26 22.63
N TYR A 45 7.76 -3.22 22.65
CA TYR A 45 8.73 -3.00 21.60
C TYR A 45 10.07 -3.54 22.09
N ASP A 46 10.24 -4.84 21.97
CA ASP A 46 11.58 -5.41 21.86
C ASP A 46 12.03 -5.09 20.44
N TYR A 47 12.56 -3.88 20.25
CA TYR A 47 13.34 -3.59 19.05
C TYR A 47 14.56 -4.50 19.17
N VAL A 48 14.47 -5.67 18.52
CA VAL A 48 15.60 -6.55 18.36
C VAL A 48 16.63 -5.74 17.58
N ASP A 49 17.72 -5.36 18.24
CA ASP A 49 18.84 -4.57 17.71
C ASP A 49 19.69 -5.37 16.71
N ASP A 50 19.14 -6.45 16.15
CA ASP A 50 19.80 -7.33 15.18
C ASP A 50 19.71 -6.71 13.78
N GLU A 51 20.22 -5.48 13.61
CA GLU A 51 20.51 -4.91 12.29
C GLU A 51 21.54 -5.77 11.52
N GLU A 52 22.27 -6.63 12.22
CA GLU A 52 23.27 -7.54 11.65
C GLU A 52 22.67 -8.61 10.71
N GLU A 53 21.44 -9.11 10.95
CA GLU A 53 20.85 -10.18 10.14
C GLU A 53 20.40 -9.68 8.74
N ILE A 54 19.95 -8.41 8.64
CA ILE A 54 19.53 -7.82 7.36
C ILE A 54 20.74 -7.61 6.43
N ASN A 55 21.88 -7.22 6.99
CA ASN A 55 23.12 -7.01 6.24
C ASN A 55 23.68 -8.32 5.65
N ASP A 56 23.48 -9.45 6.33
CA ASP A 56 23.91 -10.76 5.84
C ASP A 56 22.99 -11.29 4.70
N LEU A 57 21.73 -10.81 4.67
CA LEU A 57 20.73 -11.17 3.66
C LEU A 57 20.82 -10.32 2.38
N MET A 58 21.27 -9.07 2.50
CA MET A 58 21.67 -8.24 1.36
C MET A 58 23.03 -8.76 0.88
N GLY A 59 23.01 -9.70 -0.06
CA GLY A 59 24.22 -10.31 -0.61
C GLY A 59 25.28 -9.25 -0.89
N SER A 60 26.51 -9.52 -0.38
CA SER A 60 27.72 -8.70 -0.48
C SER A 60 27.66 -7.63 -1.58
N ASP A 61 27.88 -6.37 -1.17
CA ASP A 61 27.85 -5.12 -1.94
C ASP A 61 28.91 -5.04 -3.08
N ASP A 62 29.28 -6.17 -3.67
CA ASP A 62 30.29 -6.34 -4.73
C ASP A 62 29.72 -6.88 -6.05
N GLU A 63 28.39 -6.94 -6.18
CA GLU A 63 27.76 -7.01 -7.51
C GLU A 63 27.64 -5.58 -8.04
N SER A 64 28.80 -4.96 -8.33
CA SER A 64 28.86 -3.69 -9.04
C SER A 64 28.11 -3.84 -10.36
N PHE A 65 27.00 -3.14 -10.52
CA PHE A 65 26.23 -3.03 -11.77
C PHE A 65 27.00 -2.21 -12.83
N ASP A 66 28.29 -2.48 -13.02
CA ASP A 66 29.20 -1.60 -13.77
C ASP A 66 29.44 -2.03 -15.22
N ASP A 67 28.79 -3.07 -15.76
CA ASP A 67 29.08 -3.53 -17.13
C ASP A 67 27.84 -4.03 -17.92
N LEU A 68 26.73 -3.29 -17.88
CA LEU A 68 25.62 -3.48 -18.85
C LEU A 68 25.25 -2.21 -19.61
N ASP A 69 26.23 -1.33 -19.84
CA ASP A 69 26.07 -0.09 -20.63
C ASP A 69 26.94 -0.09 -21.90
N ASP A 70 27.11 -1.25 -22.54
CA ASP A 70 27.72 -1.36 -23.86
C ASP A 70 26.82 -2.22 -24.77
N ASP A 71 25.87 -1.55 -25.44
CA ASP A 71 25.42 -1.81 -26.82
C ASP A 71 24.05 -1.15 -27.10
N ASP A 72 23.91 0.16 -26.82
CA ASP A 72 22.95 1.02 -27.52
C ASP A 72 23.47 1.33 -28.94
N ASP A 73 23.74 0.29 -29.74
CA ASP A 73 23.89 0.38 -31.20
C ASP A 73 22.50 0.30 -31.86
N LEU A 74 21.67 1.31 -31.58
CA LEU A 74 20.46 1.62 -32.35
C LEU A 74 20.66 2.96 -33.06
N GLY A 75 21.73 3.03 -33.84
CA GLY A 75 22.22 4.25 -34.48
C GLY A 75 22.10 4.32 -36.01
N ASP A 76 21.51 3.32 -36.68
CA ASP A 76 21.36 3.39 -38.16
C ASP A 76 19.99 2.91 -38.63
N LEU A 77 19.01 3.82 -38.58
CA LEU A 77 17.84 3.77 -39.44
C LEU A 77 18.14 4.65 -40.66
N GLU A 78 18.76 4.04 -41.67
CA GLU A 78 19.02 4.63 -42.98
C GLU A 78 17.69 4.90 -43.73
N ASP A 79 17.69 6.04 -44.44
CA ASP A 79 16.67 6.77 -45.23
C ASP A 79 15.59 5.94 -45.99
#